data_AF-A0A1I3XQK5-F1
#
_entry.id   AF-A0A1I3XQK5-F1
#
_cell.length_a   1.000
_cell.length_b   1.000
_cell.length_c   1.000
_cell.angle_alpha   90.00
_cell.angle_beta   90.00
_cell.angle_gamma   90.00
#
_symmetry.space_group_name_H-M   'P 1'
#
loop_
_entity.id
_entity.type
_entity.pdbx_description
1 polymer ?
#
loop_
_entity_poly.entity_id
_entity_poly.type
_entity_poly.pdbx_seq_one_letter_code
_entity_poly.pdbx_strand_id
1 'polypeptide(L)' 'MSQQQRMEDLKLRLAEVMGRIEKLDPQETSVEDIDRLISMLEELERNMK' A
#
# COMPACT_ATOMS: atom_id res chain seq x y z
N MET A 1 15.68 2.97 -15.73
CA MET A 1 14.37 3.50 -15.27
C MET A 1 14.59 4.88 -14.69
N SER A 2 13.88 5.89 -15.18
CA SER A 2 14.00 7.24 -14.64
C SER A 2 13.42 7.28 -13.21
N GLN A 3 13.91 8.17 -12.36
CA GLN A 3 13.33 8.38 -11.02
C GLN A 3 11.83 8.71 -11.09
N GLN A 4 11.39 9.29 -12.21
CA GLN A 4 10.01 9.64 -12.48
C GLN A 4 9.11 8.40 -12.64
N GLN A 5 9.58 7.35 -13.32
CA GLN A 5 8.86 6.07 -13.42
C GLN A 5 8.73 5.38 -12.06
N ARG A 6 9.80 5.39 -11.25
CA ARG A 6 9.75 4.82 -9.89
C ARG A 6 8.73 5.55 -9.01
N MET A 7 8.63 6.86 -9.14
CA MET A 7 7.67 7.68 -8.41
C MET A 7 6.22 7.41 -8.84
N GLU A 8 5.98 7.20 -10.14
CA GLU A 8 4.65 6.82 -10.66
C GLU A 8 4.21 5.44 -10.17
N ASP A 9 5.09 4.44 -10.22
CA ASP A 9 4.80 3.09 -9.71
C ASP A 9 4.45 3.11 -8.22
N LEU A 10 5.15 3.96 -7.45
CA LEU A 10 4.88 4.14 -6.03
C LEU A 10 3.52 4.76 -5.77
N LYS A 11 3.16 5.80 -6.53
CA LYS A 11 1.83 6.44 -6.44
C LYS A 11 0.71 5.46 -6.77
N LEU A 12 0.90 4.61 -7.77
CA LEU A 12 -0.07 3.58 -8.15
C LEU A 12 -0.28 2.57 -7.02
N ARG A 13 0.80 2.07 -6.41
CA ARG A 13 0.71 1.11 -5.29
C ARG A 13 0.06 1.73 -4.05
N LEU A 14 0.36 3.00 -3.76
CA LEU A 14 -0.27 3.74 -2.65
C LEU A 14 -1.77 3.95 -2.88
N ALA A 15 -2.17 4.28 -4.10
CA ALA A 15 -3.58 4.41 -4.47
C ALA A 15 -4.34 3.07 -4.35
N GLU A 16 -3.70 1.96 -4.71
CA GLU A 16 -4.28 0.62 -4.55
C GLU A 16 -4.47 0.26 -3.07
N VAL A 17 -3.51 0.59 -2.21
CA VAL A 17 -3.62 0.40 -0.76
C VAL A 17 -4.74 1.25 -0.17
N MET A 18 -4.83 2.53 -0.52
CA MET A 18 -5.93 3.39 -0.06
C MET A 18 -7.30 2.89 -0.53
N GLY A 19 -7.41 2.46 -1.80
CA GLY A 19 -8.65 1.89 -2.33
C GLY A 19 -9.05 0.56 -1.69
N ARG A 20 -8.08 -0.20 -1.15
CA ARG A 20 -8.37 -1.37 -0.31
C ARG A 20 -8.86 -0.94 1.06
N ILE A 21 -8.20 0.00 1.72
CA ILE A 21 -8.57 0.51 3.05
C ILE A 21 -10.00 1.08 3.05
N GLU A 22 -10.39 1.85 2.04
CA GLU A 22 -11.75 2.40 1.92
C GLU A 22 -12.83 1.32 1.76
N LYS A 23 -12.45 0.12 1.28
CA LYS A 23 -13.36 -1.02 1.07
C LYS A 23 -13.30 -2.04 2.21
N LEU A 24 -12.43 -1.85 3.20
CA LEU A 24 -12.38 -2.72 4.37
C LEU A 24 -13.64 -2.48 5.20
N ASP A 25 -14.50 -3.51 5.27
CA ASP A 25 -15.56 -3.53 6.27
C ASP A 25 -14.93 -3.93 7.61
N PRO A 26 -14.96 -3.07 8.64
CA PRO A 26 -14.39 -3.39 9.95
C PRO A 26 -15.02 -4.61 10.63
N GLN A 27 -16.15 -5.14 10.13
CA GLN A 27 -16.76 -6.39 10.62
C GLN A 27 -16.23 -7.64 9.91
N GLU A 28 -15.76 -7.54 8.67
CA GLU A 28 -15.21 -8.67 7.91
C GLU A 28 -13.68 -8.66 7.84
N THR A 29 -13.07 -7.50 8.09
CA THR A 29 -11.63 -7.31 8.00
C THR A 29 -10.95 -7.85 9.25
N SER A 30 -10.04 -8.81 9.07
CA SER A 30 -9.27 -9.37 10.17
C SER A 30 -8.03 -8.53 10.49
N VAL A 31 -7.49 -8.70 11.69
CA VAL A 31 -6.23 -8.07 12.09
C VAL A 31 -5.07 -8.49 11.17
N GLU A 32 -5.08 -9.72 10.65
CA GLU A 32 -4.08 -10.18 9.68
C GLU A 32 -4.14 -9.40 8.36
N ASP A 33 -5.34 -9.01 7.90
CA ASP A 33 -5.49 -8.23 6.67
C ASP A 33 -4.92 -6.81 6.85
N ILE A 34 -5.09 -6.25 8.04
CA ILE A 34 -4.49 -4.97 8.43
C ILE A 34 -2.96 -5.10 8.48
N ASP A 35 -2.42 -6.15 9.11
CA ASP A 35 -0.97 -6.39 9.18
C ASP A 35 -0.32 -6.56 7.79
N ARG A 36 -1.03 -7.19 6.85
CA ARG A 36 -0.57 -7.30 5.45
C ARG A 36 -0.51 -5.94 4.76
N LEU A 37 -1.52 -5.10 4.97
CA LEU A 37 -1.54 -3.75 4.40
C LEU A 37 -0.42 -2.88 4.98
N ILE A 38 -0.16 -2.97 6.28
CA ILE A 38 0.95 -2.28 6.94
C ILE A 38 2.29 -2.76 6.38
N SER A 39 2.47 -4.08 6.24
CA SER A 39 3.70 -4.65 5.67
C SER A 39 3.96 -4.16 4.23
N MET A 40 2.92 -4.03 3.41
CA MET A 40 3.02 -3.48 2.05
C MET A 40 3.42 -1.99 2.05
N LEU A 41 2.90 -1.20 2.99
CA LEU A 41 3.29 0.20 3.14
C LEU A 41 4.74 0.36 3.60
N GLU A 42 5.19 -0.46 4.54
CA GLU A 42 6.59 -0.45 4.97
C GLU A 42 7.55 -0.86 3.86
N GLU A 43 7.17 -1.85 3.03
CA GLU A 43 7.97 -2.26 1.88
C GLU A 43 8.07 -1.14 0.84
N LEU A 44 6.99 -0.40 0.62
CA LEU A 44 6.99 0.81 -0.21
C LEU A 44 7.94 1.87 0.36
N GLU A 45 7.89 2.13 1.67
CA GLU A 45 8.78 3.10 2.32
C GLU A 45 10.26 2.68 2.23
N ARG A 46 10.55 1.39 2.44
CA ARG A 46 11.90 0.82 2.30
C ARG A 46 12.44 0.97 0.89
N ASN A 47 11.60 0.84 -0.14
CA ASN A 47 12.00 1.02 -1.54
C ASN A 47 12.19 2.50 -1.93
N MET A 48 11.74 3.44 -1.11
CA MET A 48 11.96 4.89 -1.30
C MET A 48 13.23 5.42 -0.63
N LYS A 49 13.73 4.74 0.42
CA LYS A 49 15.02 5.04 1.07
C LYS A 49 16.19 4.54 0.24
#